data_AF-A0A7S2IYX1-F1
#
_entry.id   AF-A0A7S2IYX1-F1
#
_cell.length_a   1.000
_cell.length_b   1.000
_cell.length_c   1.000
_cell.angle_alpha   90.00
_cell.angle_beta   90.00
_cell.angle_gamma   90.00
#
_symmetry.space_group_name_H-M   'P 1'
#
loop_
_entity.id
_entity.type
_entity.pdbx_description
1 polymer ?
#
loop_
_entity_poly.entity_id
_entity_poly.type
_entity_poly.pdbx_seq_one_letter_code
_entity_poly.pdbx_strand_id
1 'polypeptide(L)'
;MVQLSGGSSAARHLVADASRRPDLLVRTLQFPVGSMTDKLRLVMAVLGLKFFSSLDAIFGAKGPANRSTLDYLRADLGLSPPLIDTFFRPFFKGIFLAPLEEQSAVLFLFVLKMLATGAAALPAAGLGAVPEQLAQSIKRAGGELRLGCAVDAIRFGGSVAGGEGRGEGGSGDGGASLESLEVVVCEREH
;
A
#
# COMPACT_ATOMS: atom_id res chain seq x y z
N MET A 1 5.26 9.97 -9.43
CA MET A 1 5.02 10.08 -10.89
C MET A 1 4.44 8.74 -11.31
N VAL A 2 3.13 8.66 -11.56
CA VAL A 2 2.47 7.40 -11.94
C VAL A 2 2.17 7.47 -13.42
N GLN A 3 2.66 6.49 -14.18
CA GLN A 3 2.45 6.37 -15.61
C GLN A 3 1.24 5.48 -15.86
N LEU A 4 0.21 5.99 -16.53
CA LEU A 4 -0.93 5.20 -16.97
C LEU A 4 -0.76 4.96 -18.48
N SER A 5 -0.55 3.69 -18.85
CA SER A 5 -0.43 3.27 -20.24
C SER A 5 -1.80 2.83 -20.76
N GLY A 6 -2.45 3.67 -21.56
CA GLY A 6 -3.60 3.31 -22.38
C GLY A 6 -3.15 3.00 -23.80
N GLY A 7 -3.58 1.87 -24.34
CA GLY A 7 -3.18 1.38 -25.66
C GLY A 7 -3.66 2.25 -26.83
N SER A 8 -2.85 2.23 -27.88
CA SER A 8 -3.03 2.76 -29.25
C SER A 8 -3.10 4.29 -29.40
N SER A 9 -2.00 4.85 -29.93
CA SER A 9 -1.70 6.28 -30.16
C SER A 9 -1.30 7.07 -28.90
N ALA A 10 0.01 7.28 -28.77
CA ALA A 10 0.70 7.76 -27.57
C ALA A 10 0.43 9.24 -27.23
N ALA A 11 -0.75 9.54 -26.68
CA ALA A 11 -0.96 10.77 -25.92
C ALA A 11 -0.51 10.53 -24.47
N ARG A 12 0.66 11.07 -24.11
CA ARG A 12 1.21 10.98 -22.75
C ARG A 12 0.52 12.01 -21.87
N HIS A 13 -0.17 11.55 -20.82
CA HIS A 13 -0.88 12.44 -19.91
C HIS A 13 -0.13 12.51 -18.58
N LEU A 14 0.38 13.71 -18.28
CA LEU A 14 1.10 14.00 -17.05
C LEU A 14 0.08 14.19 -15.92
N VAL A 15 -0.01 13.22 -15.01
CA VAL A 15 -0.73 13.39 -13.74
C VAL A 15 0.28 13.87 -12.70
N ALA A 16 0.22 15.16 -12.39
CA ALA A 16 1.12 15.81 -11.43
C ALA A 16 0.48 15.92 -10.05
N ASP A 17 1.34 15.96 -9.02
CA ASP A 17 0.94 16.17 -7.62
C ASP A 17 0.30 17.57 -7.46
N ALA A 18 -1.01 17.57 -7.27
CA ALA A 18 -1.88 18.74 -7.13
C ALA A 18 -1.47 19.66 -5.98
N SER A 19 -0.79 19.14 -4.95
CA SER A 19 -0.37 19.95 -3.80
C SER A 19 0.90 20.77 -4.06
N ARG A 20 1.75 20.32 -4.99
CA ARG A 20 3.08 20.91 -5.24
C ARG A 20 3.13 21.83 -6.47
N ARG A 21 2.27 21.61 -7.45
CA ARG A 21 2.18 22.42 -8.69
C ARG A 21 0.72 22.76 -9.04
N PRO A 22 0.14 23.82 -8.44
CA PRO A 22 -1.23 24.24 -8.73
C PRO A 22 -1.43 24.66 -10.21
N ASP A 23 -0.35 24.99 -10.92
CA ASP A 23 -0.29 25.23 -12.36
C ASP A 23 -0.58 23.97 -13.20
N LEU A 24 -0.21 22.79 -12.71
CA LEU A 24 -0.49 21.50 -13.36
C LEU A 24 -1.87 20.93 -13.00
N LEU A 25 -2.49 21.44 -11.94
CA LEU A 25 -3.87 21.16 -11.56
C LEU A 25 -4.85 21.65 -12.64
N VAL A 26 -4.61 22.84 -13.20
CA VAL A 26 -5.43 23.41 -14.30
C VAL A 26 -5.29 22.59 -15.57
N ARG A 27 -4.07 22.10 -15.89
CA ARG A 27 -3.84 21.18 -17.02
C ARG A 27 -4.43 19.79 -16.79
N THR A 28 -4.48 19.32 -15.54
CA THR A 28 -5.12 18.03 -15.18
C THR A 28 -6.64 18.14 -15.24
N LEU A 29 -7.20 19.29 -14.84
CA LEU A 29 -8.62 19.66 -14.99
C LEU A 29 -9.03 19.84 -16.46
N GLN A 30 -8.12 20.26 -17.34
CA GLN A 30 -8.35 20.40 -18.78
C GLN A 30 -8.29 19.06 -19.53
N PHE A 31 -7.96 17.93 -18.88
CA PHE A 31 -8.09 16.63 -19.54
C PHE A 31 -9.58 16.26 -19.76
N PRO A 32 -9.95 15.75 -20.94
CA PRO A 32 -11.31 15.29 -21.24
C PRO A 32 -11.57 13.92 -20.60
N VAL A 33 -11.43 13.84 -19.28
CA VAL A 33 -11.65 12.62 -18.50
C VAL A 33 -12.83 12.90 -17.56
N GLY A 34 -14.02 12.42 -17.95
CA GLY A 34 -15.27 12.57 -17.20
C GLY A 34 -16.03 13.88 -17.44
N SER A 35 -17.28 13.93 -16.96
CA SER A 35 -18.16 15.10 -17.08
C SER A 35 -17.71 16.22 -16.12
N MET A 36 -18.08 17.48 -16.40
CA MET A 36 -17.83 18.60 -15.47
C MET A 36 -18.43 18.36 -14.09
N THR A 37 -19.56 17.65 -14.03
CA THR A 37 -20.23 17.27 -12.78
C THR A 37 -19.40 16.30 -11.96
N ASP A 38 -18.76 15.31 -12.60
CA ASP A 38 -17.91 14.35 -11.90
C ASP A 38 -16.69 15.03 -11.27
N LYS A 39 -16.12 16.01 -11.98
CA LYS A 39 -14.99 16.80 -11.48
C LYS A 39 -15.40 17.60 -10.25
N LEU A 40 -16.57 18.22 -10.26
CA LEU A 40 -17.08 18.97 -9.10
C LEU A 40 -17.32 18.06 -7.91
N ARG A 41 -17.96 16.89 -8.10
CA ARG A 41 -18.18 15.89 -7.03
C ARG A 41 -16.86 15.43 -6.43
N LEU A 42 -15.87 15.14 -7.26
CA LEU A 42 -14.54 14.74 -6.81
C LEU A 42 -13.84 15.84 -6.01
N VAL A 43 -13.84 17.09 -6.51
CA VAL A 43 -13.23 18.22 -5.81
C VAL A 43 -13.90 18.44 -4.45
N MET A 44 -15.23 18.41 -4.40
CA MET A 44 -15.98 18.54 -3.14
C MET A 44 -15.64 17.42 -2.16
N ALA A 45 -15.54 16.17 -2.63
CA ALA A 45 -15.14 15.04 -1.80
C ALA A 45 -13.72 15.22 -1.24
N VAL A 46 -12.75 15.58 -2.08
CA VAL A 46 -11.36 15.80 -1.66
C VAL A 46 -11.25 16.95 -0.66
N LEU A 47 -11.96 18.05 -0.88
CA LEU A 47 -12.02 19.17 0.07
C LEU A 47 -12.68 18.74 1.40
N GLY A 48 -13.77 17.96 1.32
CA GLY A 48 -14.43 17.34 2.46
C GLY A 48 -13.46 16.52 3.31
N LEU A 49 -12.73 15.59 2.69
CA LEU A 49 -11.73 14.75 3.35
C LEU A 49 -10.58 15.57 3.95
N LYS A 50 -10.14 16.61 3.24
CA LYS A 50 -9.01 17.44 3.65
C LYS A 50 -9.33 18.25 4.90
N PHE A 51 -10.50 18.90 4.93
CA PHE A 51 -10.84 19.88 5.96
C PHE A 51 -11.72 19.32 7.09
N PHE A 52 -12.58 18.34 6.82
CA PHE A 52 -13.64 17.94 7.76
C PHE A 52 -13.54 16.49 8.26
N SER A 53 -12.81 15.61 7.59
CA SER A 53 -12.67 14.22 8.04
C SER A 53 -11.47 14.07 8.98
N SER A 54 -11.67 13.53 10.19
CA SER A 54 -10.58 13.01 11.02
C SER A 54 -10.23 11.57 10.62
N LEU A 55 -9.05 11.08 10.99
CA LEU A 55 -8.70 9.67 10.78
C LEU A 55 -9.64 8.73 11.56
N ASP A 56 -10.01 9.13 12.79
CA ASP A 56 -10.98 8.39 13.60
C ASP A 56 -12.36 8.29 12.94
N ALA A 57 -12.77 9.29 12.17
CA ALA A 57 -14.03 9.24 11.42
C ALA A 57 -13.96 8.26 10.24
N ILE A 58 -12.78 8.09 9.62
CA ILE A 58 -12.57 7.17 8.49
C ILE A 58 -12.50 5.73 8.97
N PHE A 59 -11.75 5.46 10.05
CA PHE A 59 -11.57 4.11 10.59
C PHE A 59 -12.64 3.70 11.63
N GLY A 60 -13.38 4.66 12.18
CA GLY A 60 -14.41 4.41 13.17
C GLY A 60 -15.74 3.93 12.59
N ALA A 61 -16.73 3.78 13.46
CA ALA A 61 -18.06 3.23 13.12
C ALA A 61 -18.84 4.03 12.05
N LYS A 62 -18.44 5.28 11.77
CA LYS A 62 -19.04 6.13 10.74
C LYS A 62 -18.37 6.00 9.36
N GLY A 63 -17.27 5.26 9.26
CA GLY A 63 -16.60 4.99 8.01
C GLY A 63 -17.37 3.98 7.14
N PRO A 64 -17.04 3.87 5.83
CA PRO A 64 -17.64 2.88 4.93
C PRO A 64 -17.05 1.48 5.18
N ALA A 65 -17.16 0.98 6.41
CA ALA A 65 -16.68 -0.34 6.78
C ALA A 65 -17.35 -1.42 5.90
N ASN A 66 -16.57 -2.41 5.48
CA ASN A 66 -17.00 -3.54 4.63
C ASN A 66 -17.53 -3.17 3.23
N ARG A 67 -17.23 -1.97 2.71
CA ARG A 67 -17.52 -1.62 1.31
C ARG A 67 -16.28 -1.69 0.44
N SER A 68 -16.47 -2.03 -0.83
CA SER A 68 -15.44 -1.91 -1.84
C SER A 68 -15.23 -0.45 -2.24
N THR A 69 -14.05 -0.15 -2.78
CA THR A 69 -13.72 1.17 -3.32
C THR A 69 -14.61 1.50 -4.51
N LEU A 70 -14.91 0.51 -5.35
CA LEU A 70 -15.81 0.69 -6.48
C LEU A 70 -17.20 1.13 -6.04
N ASP A 71 -17.76 0.48 -5.02
CA ASP A 71 -19.09 0.83 -4.49
C ASP A 71 -19.09 2.25 -3.93
N TYR A 72 -18.05 2.63 -3.20
CA TYR A 72 -17.93 3.99 -2.66
C TYR A 72 -17.89 5.05 -3.77
N LEU A 73 -17.09 4.82 -4.83
CA LEU A 73 -16.99 5.74 -5.96
C LEU A 73 -18.33 5.90 -6.71
N ARG A 74 -19.12 4.82 -6.82
CA ARG A 74 -20.39 4.82 -7.55
C ARG A 74 -21.57 5.28 -6.71
N ALA A 75 -21.78 4.68 -5.54
CA ALA A 75 -22.95 4.89 -4.71
C ALA A 75 -22.85 6.16 -3.85
N ASP A 76 -21.68 6.42 -3.25
CA ASP A 76 -21.51 7.53 -2.31
C ASP A 76 -21.02 8.80 -3.03
N LEU A 77 -20.04 8.69 -3.93
CA LEU A 77 -19.54 9.84 -4.70
C LEU A 77 -20.31 10.12 -6.00
N GLY A 78 -21.08 9.16 -6.51
CA GLY A 78 -21.87 9.35 -7.73
C GLY A 78 -21.02 9.67 -8.97
N LEU A 79 -19.83 9.08 -9.08
CA LEU A 79 -18.93 9.31 -10.22
C LEU A 79 -19.32 8.45 -11.42
N SER A 80 -19.19 9.02 -12.62
CA SER A 80 -19.48 8.31 -13.86
C SER A 80 -18.50 7.15 -14.15
N PRO A 81 -18.96 6.05 -14.79
CA PRO A 81 -18.09 4.94 -15.19
C PRO A 81 -16.86 5.36 -16.01
N PRO A 82 -16.96 6.29 -17.00
CA PRO A 82 -15.79 6.73 -17.76
C PRO A 82 -14.67 7.33 -16.89
N LEU A 83 -15.02 8.10 -15.85
CA LEU A 83 -14.04 8.66 -14.93
C LEU A 83 -13.42 7.57 -14.06
N ILE A 84 -14.23 6.64 -13.56
CA ILE A 84 -13.77 5.53 -12.73
C ILE A 84 -12.78 4.66 -13.50
N ASP A 85 -13.12 4.25 -14.73
CA ASP A 85 -12.29 3.31 -15.49
C ASP A 85 -11.04 3.96 -16.09
N THR A 86 -11.08 5.25 -16.43
CA THR A 86 -9.92 5.94 -17.03
C THR A 86 -8.93 6.45 -15.99
N PHE A 87 -9.40 6.90 -14.82
CA PHE A 87 -8.55 7.50 -13.79
C PHE A 87 -8.40 6.61 -12.56
N PHE A 88 -9.51 6.29 -11.87
CA PHE A 88 -9.44 5.61 -10.57
C PHE A 88 -8.93 4.19 -10.69
N ARG A 89 -9.44 3.42 -11.64
CA ARG A 89 -9.07 2.01 -11.82
C ARG A 89 -7.58 1.84 -12.04
N PRO A 90 -6.91 2.50 -13.01
CA PRO A 90 -5.49 2.29 -13.22
C PRO A 90 -4.63 2.98 -12.15
N PHE A 91 -5.05 4.11 -11.58
CA PHE A 91 -4.31 4.79 -10.52
C PHE A 91 -4.28 3.99 -9.21
N PHE A 92 -5.45 3.59 -8.71
CA PHE A 92 -5.55 2.86 -7.45
C PHE A 92 -5.15 1.39 -7.58
N LYS A 93 -5.28 0.77 -8.76
CA LYS A 93 -4.61 -0.50 -9.04
C LYS A 93 -3.10 -0.38 -8.90
N GLY A 94 -2.50 0.74 -9.30
CA GLY A 94 -1.08 0.99 -9.09
C GLY A 94 -0.67 1.15 -7.62
N ILE A 95 -1.57 1.66 -6.77
CA ILE A 95 -1.30 1.85 -5.33
C ILE A 95 -1.54 0.58 -4.53
N PHE A 96 -2.68 -0.07 -4.74
CA PHE A 96 -3.12 -1.21 -3.96
C PHE A 96 -2.75 -2.56 -4.59
N LEU A 97 -2.29 -2.57 -5.84
CA LEU A 97 -2.00 -3.79 -6.63
C LEU A 97 -3.19 -4.77 -6.73
N ALA A 98 -4.41 -4.30 -6.47
CA ALA A 98 -5.66 -5.06 -6.47
C ALA A 98 -6.72 -4.36 -7.34
N PRO A 99 -7.75 -5.06 -7.82
CA PRO A 99 -8.90 -4.44 -8.49
C PRO A 99 -9.75 -3.62 -7.50
N LEU A 100 -10.50 -2.61 -7.99
CA LEU A 100 -11.27 -1.68 -7.13
C LEU A 100 -12.36 -2.38 -6.29
N GLU A 101 -12.83 -3.52 -6.80
CA GLU A 101 -13.83 -4.39 -6.22
C GLU A 101 -13.33 -5.08 -4.93
N GLU A 102 -12.03 -5.34 -4.83
CA GLU A 102 -11.39 -5.99 -3.68
C GLU A 102 -10.77 -4.98 -2.70
N GLN A 103 -10.61 -3.73 -3.12
CA GLN A 103 -10.03 -2.67 -2.30
C GLN A 103 -11.02 -2.16 -1.25
N SER A 104 -10.61 -2.08 0.01
CA SER A 104 -11.41 -1.48 1.08
C SER A 104 -11.64 0.02 0.85
N ALA A 105 -12.90 0.46 0.92
CA ALA A 105 -13.27 1.87 0.86
C ALA A 105 -12.63 2.71 1.98
N VAL A 106 -12.41 2.10 3.16
CA VAL A 106 -11.73 2.76 4.29
C VAL A 106 -10.28 3.08 3.94
N LEU A 107 -9.56 2.11 3.36
CA LEU A 107 -8.18 2.30 2.92
C LEU A 107 -8.10 3.30 1.77
N PHE A 108 -9.04 3.24 0.83
CA PHE A 108 -9.15 4.23 -0.23
C PHE A 108 -9.29 5.65 0.32
N LEU A 109 -10.20 5.89 1.28
CA LEU A 109 -10.39 7.20 1.90
C LEU A 109 -9.15 7.66 2.65
N PHE A 110 -8.49 6.76 3.35
CA PHE A 110 -7.23 7.05 4.03
C PHE A 110 -6.15 7.50 3.03
N VAL A 111 -5.91 6.73 1.97
CA VAL A 111 -4.94 7.07 0.93
C VAL A 111 -5.32 8.38 0.23
N LEU A 112 -6.59 8.56 -0.12
CA LEU A 112 -7.07 9.78 -0.76
C LEU A 112 -6.86 11.01 0.14
N LYS A 113 -7.11 10.87 1.46
CA LYS A 113 -6.80 11.92 2.44
C LYS A 113 -5.31 12.22 2.47
N MET A 114 -4.46 11.19 2.58
CA MET A 114 -3.00 11.36 2.62
C MET A 114 -2.47 12.02 1.34
N LEU A 115 -3.02 11.70 0.17
CA LEU A 115 -2.68 12.36 -1.10
C LEU A 115 -3.18 13.81 -1.15
N ALA A 116 -4.31 14.12 -0.50
CA ALA A 116 -4.88 15.47 -0.47
C ALA A 116 -4.19 16.41 0.54
N THR A 117 -3.67 15.86 1.64
CA THR A 117 -3.01 16.63 2.72
C THR A 117 -1.49 16.56 2.65
N GLY A 118 -0.93 15.45 2.20
CA GLY A 118 0.49 15.16 2.24
C GLY A 118 1.21 15.57 0.95
N ALA A 119 2.47 15.96 1.09
CA ALA A 119 3.35 16.17 -0.03
C ALA A 119 4.06 14.86 -0.35
N ALA A 120 3.98 14.35 -1.58
CA ALA A 120 4.70 13.13 -1.95
C ALA A 120 6.22 13.33 -1.79
N ALA A 121 6.82 12.76 -0.74
CA ALA A 121 8.22 12.94 -0.39
C ALA A 121 8.96 11.62 -0.57
N LEU A 122 10.16 11.71 -1.15
CA LEU A 122 11.12 10.63 -1.20
C LEU A 122 12.24 10.96 -0.20
N PRO A 123 12.76 9.99 0.57
CA PRO A 123 13.93 10.25 1.40
C PRO A 123 15.07 10.79 0.53
N ALA A 124 15.80 11.78 1.02
CA ALA A 124 16.87 12.44 0.26
C ALA A 124 17.97 11.46 -0.19
N ALA A 125 18.22 10.42 0.62
CA ALA A 125 19.16 9.35 0.33
C ALA A 125 18.54 8.17 -0.47
N GLY A 126 17.33 8.35 -1.02
CA GLY A 126 16.60 7.32 -1.76
C GLY A 126 15.85 6.32 -0.86
N LEU A 127 15.14 5.37 -1.48
CA LEU A 127 14.31 4.39 -0.75
C LEU A 127 15.12 3.46 0.17
N GLY A 128 16.40 3.24 -0.11
CA GLY A 128 17.31 2.44 0.73
C GLY A 128 17.50 3.00 2.14
N ALA A 129 17.24 4.29 2.36
CA ALA A 129 17.33 4.90 3.69
C ALA A 129 16.32 4.32 4.70
N VAL A 130 15.15 3.85 4.23
CA VAL A 130 14.11 3.28 5.09
C VAL A 130 14.55 1.96 5.73
N PRO A 131 14.98 0.92 4.98
CA PRO A 131 15.49 -0.30 5.57
C PRO A 131 16.76 -0.06 6.41
N GLU A 132 17.61 0.90 6.04
CA GLU A 132 18.77 1.28 6.86
C GLU A 132 18.37 1.86 8.23
N GLN A 133 17.37 2.73 8.27
CA GLN A 133 16.83 3.28 9.51
C GLN A 133 16.27 2.17 10.42
N LEU A 134 15.56 1.19 9.85
CA LEU A 134 15.06 0.03 10.57
C LEU A 134 16.22 -0.83 11.12
N ALA A 135 17.22 -1.13 10.30
CA ALA A 135 18.40 -1.88 10.72
C ALA A 135 19.15 -1.20 11.87
N GLN A 136 19.31 0.12 11.84
CA GLN A 136 19.91 0.87 12.95
C GLN A 136 19.06 0.79 14.22
N SER A 137 17.74 0.79 14.08
CA SER A 137 16.83 0.75 15.22
C SER A 137 16.90 -0.61 15.94
N ILE A 138 17.00 -1.71 15.17
CA ILE A 138 17.24 -3.06 15.71
C ILE A 138 18.55 -3.11 16.49
N LYS A 139 19.65 -2.59 15.92
CA LYS A 139 20.96 -2.56 16.58
C LYS A 139 20.93 -1.75 17.89
N ARG A 140 20.25 -0.60 17.91
CA ARG A 140 20.11 0.23 19.11
C ARG A 140 19.30 -0.48 20.21
N ALA A 141 18.32 -1.28 19.82
CA ALA A 141 17.57 -2.12 20.76
C ALA A 141 18.36 -3.35 21.26
N GLY A 142 19.62 -3.51 20.86
CA GLY A 142 20.46 -4.66 21.21
C GLY A 142 20.20 -5.90 20.34
N GLY A 143 19.43 -5.77 19.26
CA GLY A 143 19.15 -6.85 18.33
C GLY A 143 20.31 -7.11 17.36
N GLU A 144 20.50 -8.37 16.99
CA GLU A 144 21.46 -8.80 15.98
C GLU A 144 20.78 -8.87 14.60
N LEU A 145 21.43 -8.33 13.57
CA LEU A 145 20.96 -8.42 12.18
C LEU A 145 21.99 -9.19 11.35
N ARG A 146 21.60 -10.38 10.90
CA ARG A 146 22.39 -11.22 9.99
C ARG A 146 21.81 -11.15 8.59
N LEU A 147 22.63 -10.82 7.60
CA LEU A 147 22.27 -10.75 6.19
C LEU A 147 23.05 -11.82 5.41
N GLY A 148 22.49 -12.28 4.29
CA GLY A 148 23.13 -13.32 3.48
C GLY A 148 23.10 -14.72 4.09
N CYS A 149 22.31 -14.92 5.16
CA CYS A 149 22.07 -16.22 5.77
C CYS A 149 20.74 -16.78 5.25
N ALA A 150 20.77 -17.96 4.65
CA ALA A 150 19.55 -18.71 4.36
C ALA A 150 19.06 -19.38 5.66
N VAL A 151 17.74 -19.48 5.81
CA VAL A 151 17.12 -20.25 6.89
C VAL A 151 16.72 -21.61 6.31
N ASP A 152 17.43 -22.66 6.71
CA ASP A 152 17.23 -24.01 6.14
C ASP A 152 15.99 -24.72 6.70
N ALA A 153 15.74 -24.55 8.00
CA ALA A 153 14.61 -25.17 8.68
C ALA A 153 14.19 -24.37 9.91
N ILE A 154 12.88 -24.38 10.19
CA ILE A 154 12.31 -23.84 11.42
C ILE A 154 11.69 -25.03 12.16
N ARG A 155 12.16 -25.28 13.38
CA ARG A 155 11.67 -26.37 14.23
C ARG A 155 10.86 -25.78 15.36
N PHE A 156 9.59 -26.15 15.44
CA PHE A 156 8.73 -25.80 16.57
C PHE A 156 8.92 -26.86 17.67
N GLY A 157 9.44 -26.45 18.81
CA GLY A 157 9.61 -27.32 19.98
C GLY A 157 8.28 -27.67 20.61
N GLY A 158 7.64 -28.74 20.14
CA GLY A 158 6.48 -29.37 20.80
C GLY A 158 6.85 -30.78 21.24
N SER A 159 6.72 -31.09 22.52
CA SER A 159 6.79 -32.47 23.00
C SER A 159 5.59 -33.25 22.47
N VAL A 160 5.76 -33.93 21.33
CA VAL A 160 4.85 -34.99 20.91
C VAL A 160 5.21 -36.23 21.73
N ALA A 161 4.39 -36.56 22.71
CA ALA A 161 4.45 -37.87 23.35
C ALA A 161 4.02 -38.92 22.32
N GLY A 162 4.97 -39.74 21.82
CA GLY A 162 4.65 -40.96 21.09
C GLY A 162 5.67 -41.37 20.03
N GLY A 163 6.44 -42.41 20.33
CA GLY A 163 7.11 -43.25 19.32
C GLY A 163 8.63 -43.31 19.44
N GLU A 164 9.15 -44.39 20.01
CA GLU A 164 10.54 -44.82 19.87
C GLU A 164 10.95 -44.89 18.40
N GLY A 165 11.93 -44.07 18.02
CA GLY A 165 12.57 -44.09 16.72
C GLY A 165 14.05 -43.80 16.89
N ARG A 166 14.85 -44.86 16.98
CA ARG A 166 16.31 -44.83 17.03
C ARG A 166 16.84 -44.30 15.70
N GLY A 167 17.37 -43.08 15.68
CA GLY A 167 18.00 -42.45 14.51
C GLY A 167 19.42 -42.01 14.86
N GLU A 168 20.40 -42.56 14.17
CA GLU A 168 21.83 -42.34 14.35
C GLU A 168 22.24 -40.89 14.03
N GLY A 169 23.11 -40.34 14.87
CA GLY A 169 23.67 -38.99 14.71
C GLY A 169 24.67 -38.94 13.57
N GLY A 170 24.29 -38.25 12.49
CA GLY A 170 25.20 -37.79 11.44
C GLY A 170 25.65 -36.35 11.72
N SER A 171 26.93 -36.21 12.06
CA SER A 171 27.65 -34.95 12.22
C SER A 171 28.03 -34.37 10.85
N GLY A 172 27.78 -33.07 10.63
CA GLY A 172 28.43 -32.28 9.58
C GLY A 172 27.48 -31.37 8.78
N ASP A 173 27.29 -30.14 9.23
CA ASP A 173 27.71 -28.92 8.52
C ASP A 173 27.53 -27.71 9.47
N GLY A 174 28.27 -26.62 9.28
CA GLY A 174 28.42 -25.49 10.22
C GLY A 174 27.18 -24.60 10.46
N GLY A 175 25.98 -25.18 10.52
CA GLY A 175 24.74 -24.47 10.76
C GLY A 175 24.60 -24.00 12.20
N ALA A 176 24.45 -22.69 12.40
CA ALA A 176 24.13 -22.11 13.70
C ALA A 176 22.63 -22.30 14.02
N SER A 177 22.31 -23.07 15.05
CA SER A 177 20.95 -23.16 15.59
C SER A 177 20.66 -21.97 16.50
N LEU A 178 19.53 -21.31 16.31
CA LEU A 178 19.03 -20.24 17.18
C LEU A 178 17.69 -20.68 17.77
N GLU A 179 17.55 -20.54 19.09
CA GLU A 179 16.30 -20.80 19.81
C GLU A 179 15.64 -19.47 20.19
N SER A 180 14.32 -19.36 19.96
CA SER A 180 13.57 -18.12 20.22
C SER A 180 12.13 -18.43 20.63
N LEU A 181 11.56 -17.55 21.46
CA LEU A 181 10.17 -17.67 21.93
C LEU A 181 9.14 -17.33 20.85
N GLU A 182 9.48 -16.42 19.93
CA GLU A 182 8.65 -16.04 18.80
C GLU A 182 9.50 -16.02 17.52
N VAL A 183 8.92 -16.51 16.42
CA VAL A 183 9.53 -16.52 15.10
C VAL A 183 8.55 -15.89 14.12
N VAL A 184 8.96 -14.79 13.48
CA VAL A 184 8.21 -14.17 12.37
C VAL A 184 8.88 -14.56 11.07
N VAL A 185 8.17 -15.31 10.23
CA VAL A 185 8.64 -15.76 8.92
C VAL A 185 7.90 -14.96 7.86
N CYS A 186 8.64 -14.32 6.96
CA CYS A 186 8.06 -13.71 5.77
C CYS A 186 8.23 -14.69 4.62
N GLU A 187 7.15 -15.37 4.24
CA GLU A 187 7.17 -16.26 3.08
C GLU A 187 7.40 -15.44 1.81
N ARG A 188 8.33 -15.90 0.97
CA ARG A 188 8.46 -15.39 -0.40
C ARG A 188 7.41 -16.12 -1.23
N GLU A 189 6.28 -15.48 -1.49
CA GLU A 189 5.46 -15.91 -2.63
C GLU A 189 6.21 -15.55 -3.92
N HIS A 190 6.37 -16.54 -4.79
CA HIS A 190 7.06 -16.45 -6.08
C HIS A 190 6.12 -16.01 -7.19
#